data_AF-A0A494JAB9-F1
#
_entry.id   AF-A0A494JAB9-F1
#
_cell.length_a   1.000
_cell.length_b   1.000
_cell.length_c   1.000
_cell.angle_alpha   90.00
_cell.angle_beta   90.00
_cell.angle_gamma   90.00
#
_symmetry.space_group_name_H-M   'P 1'
#
loop_
_entity.id
_entity.type
_entity.pdbx_description
1 polymer ?
#
loop_
_entity_poly.entity_id
_entity_poly.type
_entity_poly.pdbx_seq_one_letter_code
_entity_poly.pdbx_strand_id
1 'polypeptide(L)'
;MSTKNTKNTEKKSETQSKDQLIEMRRLTVSAIYMNSEGYNKNDYASRIMLLGKWVRKCGFNEGDKLTISIYQNRIVVEKEDPNTLDTKLLARIQNESSRLLRKKIKAMVHPEVFEQLRFVNGQIKIK
;
A
#
# COMPACT_ATOMS: atom_id res chain seq x y z
N MET A 1 8.96 35.95 -54.87
CA MET A 1 9.54 34.63 -55.25
C MET A 1 9.82 33.85 -53.96
N SER A 2 8.90 32.95 -53.59
CA SER A 2 9.08 31.47 -53.60
C SER A 2 10.22 30.99 -52.68
N THR A 3 9.93 30.68 -51.41
CA THR A 3 9.58 29.34 -50.85
C THR A 3 10.74 28.34 -50.76
N LYS A 4 11.02 27.87 -49.55
CA LYS A 4 11.09 26.43 -49.27
C LYS A 4 10.61 26.12 -47.84
N ASN A 5 9.48 25.42 -47.82
CA ASN A 5 8.89 24.68 -46.70
C ASN A 5 9.82 23.54 -46.27
N THR A 6 9.88 23.28 -44.97
CA THR A 6 9.93 21.90 -44.48
C THR A 6 8.96 21.74 -43.32
N LYS A 7 7.78 21.21 -43.63
CA LYS A 7 6.86 20.60 -42.65
C LYS A 7 7.53 19.34 -42.13
N ASN A 8 7.82 19.28 -40.83
CA ASN A 8 7.89 18.01 -40.13
C ASN A 8 6.64 17.87 -39.26
N THR A 9 5.73 17.06 -39.79
CA THR A 9 4.54 16.56 -39.13
C THR A 9 4.95 15.28 -38.42
N GLU A 10 5.18 15.34 -37.11
CA GLU A 10 5.40 14.14 -36.30
C GLU A 10 4.32 14.03 -35.21
N LYS A 11 3.33 13.20 -35.57
CA LYS A 11 2.58 12.24 -34.75
C LYS A 11 2.18 12.71 -33.35
N LYS A 12 0.90 13.11 -33.26
CA LYS A 12 0.09 12.95 -32.05
C LYS A 12 0.09 11.48 -31.64
N SER A 13 0.83 11.14 -30.58
CA SER A 13 0.58 9.93 -29.81
C SER A 13 -0.45 10.25 -28.73
N GLU A 14 -1.66 9.78 -28.96
CA GLU A 14 -2.80 9.82 -28.06
C GLU A 14 -2.57 8.85 -26.88
N THR A 15 -2.31 9.41 -25.69
CA THR A 15 -2.94 9.09 -24.39
C THR A 15 -2.32 10.01 -23.34
N GLN A 16 -2.54 11.32 -23.48
CA GLN A 16 -2.35 12.26 -22.39
C GLN A 16 -3.73 12.60 -21.84
N SER A 17 -4.27 11.73 -20.97
CA SER A 17 -5.28 12.17 -20.02
C SER A 17 -4.60 13.17 -19.10
N LYS A 18 -4.71 14.45 -19.46
CA LYS A 18 -4.06 15.57 -18.78
C LYS A 18 -4.32 15.47 -17.27
N ASP A 19 -3.26 15.51 -16.47
CA ASP A 19 -3.28 15.85 -15.05
C ASP A 19 -3.87 17.26 -14.89
N GLN A 20 -5.19 17.36 -14.98
CA GLN A 20 -5.90 18.61 -14.86
C GLN A 20 -6.08 18.89 -13.37
N LEU A 21 -5.47 19.99 -12.90
CA LEU A 21 -5.68 20.49 -11.56
C LEU A 21 -7.18 20.78 -11.34
N ILE A 22 -7.84 19.97 -10.51
CA ILE A 22 -9.26 20.13 -10.19
C ILE A 22 -9.45 21.32 -9.24
N GLU A 23 -8.65 21.37 -8.16
CA GLU A 23 -8.78 22.36 -7.10
C GLU A 23 -7.49 22.42 -6.25
N MET A 24 -7.18 23.58 -5.66
CA MET A 24 -6.13 23.72 -4.64
C MET A 24 -6.72 23.98 -3.27
N ARG A 25 -6.24 23.27 -2.25
CA ARG A 25 -6.65 23.46 -0.85
C ARG A 25 -5.43 23.70 0.03
N ARG A 26 -5.55 24.66 0.94
CA ARG A 26 -4.59 24.90 2.02
C ARG A 26 -5.13 24.21 3.26
N LEU A 27 -4.36 23.29 3.81
CA LEU A 27 -4.70 22.55 5.01
C LEU A 27 -3.67 22.85 6.11
N THR A 28 -4.12 22.79 7.35
CA THR A 28 -3.25 22.95 8.52
C THR A 28 -3.06 21.59 9.16
N VAL A 29 -1.80 21.26 9.47
CA VAL A 29 -1.47 20.06 10.27
C VAL A 29 -1.93 20.31 11.71
N SER A 30 -2.66 19.36 12.27
CA SER A 30 -3.10 19.41 13.68
C SER A 30 -2.38 18.34 14.49
N ALA A 31 -2.26 18.55 15.80
CA ALA A 31 -1.79 17.51 16.72
C ALA A 31 -2.99 16.73 17.28
N ILE A 32 -2.82 15.44 17.50
CA ILE A 32 -3.77 14.61 18.23
C ILE A 32 -3.02 13.74 19.25
N TYR A 33 -3.53 13.69 20.48
CA TYR A 33 -2.97 12.83 21.51
C TYR A 33 -3.43 11.39 21.28
N MET A 34 -2.46 10.49 21.20
CA MET A 34 -2.70 9.07 20.96
C MET A 34 -2.44 8.28 22.24
N ASN A 35 -3.35 7.37 22.56
CA ASN A 35 -3.22 6.42 23.67
C ASN A 35 -3.13 4.96 23.15
N SER A 36 -2.73 4.75 21.89
CA SER A 36 -2.76 3.47 21.18
C SER A 36 -1.38 2.99 20.73
N GLU A 37 -1.29 1.71 20.35
CA GLU A 37 -0.06 1.05 19.91
C GLU A 37 0.74 1.84 18.87
N GLY A 38 2.05 1.96 19.08
CA GLY A 38 3.00 2.69 18.23
C GLY A 38 3.36 4.10 18.71
N TYR A 39 2.60 4.65 19.67
CA TYR A 39 2.89 5.94 20.31
C TYR A 39 2.98 5.77 21.83
N ASN A 40 3.82 6.56 22.49
CA ASN A 40 3.91 6.55 23.95
C ASN A 40 2.67 7.22 24.57
N LYS A 41 2.39 6.91 25.84
CA LYS A 41 1.34 7.61 26.59
C LYS A 41 1.64 9.12 26.63
N ASN A 42 0.67 9.94 26.25
CA ASN A 42 0.77 11.41 26.08
C ASN A 42 1.64 11.89 24.90
N ASP A 43 2.00 10.99 23.99
CA ASP A 43 2.66 11.38 22.76
C ASP A 43 1.65 12.01 21.78
N TYR A 44 2.13 12.93 20.95
CA TYR A 44 1.29 13.60 19.96
C TYR A 44 1.63 13.10 18.56
N ALA A 45 0.61 12.77 17.78
CA ALA A 45 0.74 12.46 16.37
C ALA A 45 0.36 13.68 15.53
N SER A 46 1.11 13.91 14.46
CA SER A 46 0.72 14.87 13.41
C SER A 46 -0.42 14.30 12.59
N ARG A 47 -1.48 15.09 12.39
CA ARG A 47 -2.69 14.70 11.66
C ARG A 47 -3.02 15.70 10.56
N ILE A 48 -3.11 15.18 9.33
CA ILE A 48 -3.68 15.87 8.16
C ILE A 48 -5.08 15.29 7.91
N MET A 49 -6.10 16.14 7.82
CA MET A 49 -7.47 15.72 7.58
C MET A 49 -7.92 16.06 6.15
N LEU A 50 -8.11 15.04 5.31
CA LEU A 50 -8.66 15.17 3.96
C LEU A 50 -10.16 14.87 4.02
N LEU A 51 -10.98 15.90 4.24
CA LEU A 51 -12.43 15.78 4.37
C LEU A 51 -13.15 16.80 3.48
N GLY A 52 -14.21 16.36 2.79
CA GLY A 52 -15.16 17.22 2.10
C GLY A 52 -15.50 16.75 0.68
N LYS A 53 -16.42 17.47 0.02
CA LYS A 53 -16.89 17.14 -1.34
C LYS A 53 -15.75 17.07 -2.37
N TRP A 54 -14.67 17.82 -2.15
CA TRP A 54 -13.50 17.86 -3.03
C TRP A 54 -12.71 16.53 -3.05
N VAL A 55 -12.71 15.77 -1.94
CA VAL A 55 -12.07 14.45 -1.87
C VAL A 55 -12.78 13.48 -2.83
N ARG A 56 -14.11 13.50 -2.82
CA ARG A 56 -14.94 12.71 -3.75
C ARG A 56 -14.80 13.19 -5.20
N LYS A 57 -14.72 14.51 -5.43
CA LYS A 57 -14.45 15.08 -6.77
C LYS A 57 -13.08 14.65 -7.32
N CYS A 58 -12.08 14.47 -6.45
CA CYS A 58 -10.77 13.91 -6.80
C CYS A 58 -10.84 12.41 -7.16
N GLY A 59 -11.99 11.76 -6.94
CA GLY A 59 -12.26 10.38 -7.32
C GLY A 59 -12.19 9.38 -6.18
N PHE A 60 -11.80 9.77 -4.96
CA PHE A 60 -11.76 8.86 -3.81
C PHE A 60 -13.15 8.61 -3.24
N ASN A 61 -13.55 7.35 -3.14
CA ASN A 61 -14.85 6.89 -2.65
C ASN A 61 -14.71 5.98 -1.43
N GLU A 62 -15.85 5.72 -0.77
CA GLU A 62 -15.93 4.75 0.31
C GLU A 62 -15.52 3.35 -0.18
N GLY A 63 -14.72 2.64 0.62
CA GLY A 63 -14.23 1.30 0.30
C GLY A 63 -12.99 1.28 -0.60
N ASP A 64 -12.59 2.41 -1.20
CA ASP A 64 -11.33 2.49 -1.94
C ASP A 64 -10.15 2.21 -1.00
N LYS A 65 -9.23 1.34 -1.45
CA LYS A 65 -7.94 1.14 -0.78
C LYS A 65 -6.90 2.09 -1.35
N LEU A 66 -5.99 2.54 -0.50
CA LEU A 66 -5.02 3.59 -0.83
C LEU A 66 -3.59 3.11 -0.53
N THR A 67 -2.68 3.43 -1.43
CA THR A 67 -1.24 3.37 -1.16
C THR A 67 -0.75 4.76 -0.76
N ILE A 68 0.04 4.83 0.31
CA ILE A 68 0.68 6.06 0.77
C ILE A 68 2.18 5.91 0.63
N SER A 69 2.78 6.75 -0.22
CA SER A 69 4.23 6.85 -0.36
C SER A 69 4.74 8.08 0.40
N ILE A 70 5.70 7.87 1.31
CA ILE A 70 6.22 8.90 2.20
C ILE A 70 7.65 9.25 1.78
N TYR A 71 7.86 10.51 1.45
CA TYR A 71 9.15 11.10 1.13
C TYR A 71 9.39 12.30 2.06
N GLN A 72 10.64 12.78 2.13
CA GLN A 72 10.94 14.00 2.87
C GLN A 72 10.11 15.17 2.30
N ASN A 73 9.32 15.82 3.15
CA ASN A 73 8.43 16.95 2.83
C ASN A 73 7.34 16.67 1.78
N ARG A 74 7.08 15.41 1.41
CA ARG A 74 6.09 15.05 0.40
C ARG A 74 5.42 13.73 0.75
N ILE A 75 4.09 13.75 0.74
CA ILE A 75 3.26 12.54 0.81
C ILE A 75 2.53 12.42 -0.52
N VAL A 76 2.55 11.22 -1.09
CA VAL A 76 1.78 10.88 -2.30
C VAL A 76 0.71 9.87 -1.88
N VAL A 77 -0.55 10.16 -2.20
CA VAL A 77 -1.70 9.30 -1.91
C VAL A 77 -2.31 8.87 -3.23
N GLU A 78 -2.29 7.57 -3.48
CA GLU A 78 -2.77 6.96 -4.72
C GLU A 78 -3.80 5.89 -4.40
N LYS A 79 -4.74 5.66 -5.31
CA LYS A 79 -5.61 4.48 -5.23
C LYS A 79 -4.77 3.23 -5.44
N GLU A 80 -5.03 2.19 -4.67
CA GLU A 80 -4.50 0.87 -4.99
C GLU A 80 -5.13 0.36 -6.30
N ASP A 81 -4.29 -0.21 -7.16
CA ASP A 81 -4.76 -1.05 -8.24
C ASP A 81 -5.51 -2.26 -7.64
N PRO A 82 -6.65 -2.68 -8.20
CA PRO A 82 -7.35 -3.90 -7.78
C PRO A 82 -6.45 -5.15 -7.74
N ASN A 83 -5.37 -5.18 -8.52
CA ASN A 83 -4.41 -6.27 -8.57
C ASN A 83 -3.24 -6.12 -7.61
N THR A 84 -3.19 -5.04 -6.83
CA THR A 84 -2.16 -4.86 -5.80
C THR A 84 -2.35 -5.91 -4.71
N LEU A 85 -1.33 -6.77 -4.56
CA LEU A 85 -1.30 -7.77 -3.50
C LEU A 85 -0.96 -7.10 -2.17
N ASP A 86 -1.85 -7.21 -1.19
CA ASP A 86 -1.56 -6.82 0.19
C ASP A 86 -0.56 -7.81 0.80
N THR A 87 0.72 -7.49 0.64
CA THR A 87 1.84 -8.32 1.09
C THR A 87 1.82 -8.56 2.60
N LYS A 88 1.31 -7.61 3.39
CA LYS A 88 1.20 -7.76 4.85
C LYS A 88 0.10 -8.75 5.21
N LEU A 89 -1.06 -8.62 4.57
CA LEU A 89 -2.16 -9.57 4.75
C LEU A 89 -1.76 -10.97 4.28
N LEU A 90 -1.10 -11.10 3.13
CA LEU A 90 -0.57 -12.37 2.64
C LEU A 90 0.41 -13.00 3.62
N ALA A 91 1.38 -12.22 4.14
CA ALA A 91 2.32 -12.71 5.14
C ALA A 91 1.60 -13.17 6.42
N ARG A 92 0.56 -12.44 6.86
CA ARG A 92 -0.25 -12.83 8.02
C ARG A 92 -0.98 -14.16 7.80
N ILE A 93 -1.63 -14.32 6.65
CA ILE A 93 -2.31 -15.57 6.27
C ILE A 93 -1.31 -16.72 6.21
N GLN A 94 -0.17 -16.53 5.55
CA GLN A 94 0.86 -17.55 5.43
C GLN A 94 1.40 -17.98 6.79
N ASN A 95 1.62 -17.04 7.71
CA ASN A 95 2.06 -17.32 9.07
C ASN A 95 1.02 -18.12 9.85
N GLU A 96 -0.26 -17.76 9.73
CA GLU A 96 -1.35 -18.48 10.39
C GLU A 96 -1.49 -19.90 9.84
N SER A 97 -1.50 -20.07 8.52
CA SER A 97 -1.52 -21.39 7.88
C SER A 97 -0.33 -22.25 8.31
N SER A 98 0.87 -21.68 8.37
CA SER A 98 2.09 -22.37 8.81
C SER A 98 1.99 -22.83 10.27
N ARG A 99 1.42 -21.99 11.15
CA ARG A 99 1.19 -22.33 12.56
C ARG A 99 0.21 -23.50 12.70
N LEU A 100 -0.90 -23.47 11.95
CA LEU A 100 -1.90 -24.54 11.94
C LEU A 100 -1.31 -25.86 11.43
N LEU A 101 -0.55 -25.81 10.33
CA LEU A 101 0.13 -26.98 9.77
C LEU A 101 1.10 -27.59 10.79
N ARG A 102 1.94 -26.78 11.42
CA ARG A 102 2.90 -27.23 12.44
C ARG A 102 2.19 -27.89 13.63
N LYS A 103 1.07 -27.32 14.09
CA LYS A 103 0.24 -27.90 15.16
C LYS A 103 -0.32 -29.26 14.76
N LYS A 104 -0.81 -29.40 13.53
CA LYS A 104 -1.37 -30.65 13.01
C LYS A 104 -0.32 -31.75 12.91
N ILE A 105 0.86 -31.43 12.37
CA ILE A 105 1.97 -32.38 12.24
C ILE A 105 2.48 -32.82 13.62
N LYS A 106 2.62 -31.88 14.57
CA LYS A 106 3.03 -32.23 15.95
C LYS A 106 2.09 -33.26 16.60
N ALA A 107 0.81 -33.25 16.25
CA ALA A 107 -0.17 -34.21 16.76
C ALA A 107 -0.15 -35.57 16.04
N MET A 108 0.44 -35.65 14.85
CA MET A 108 0.43 -36.85 13.99
C MET A 108 1.71 -37.67 14.06
N VAL A 109 2.83 -37.07 14.47
CA VAL A 109 4.15 -37.71 14.41
C VAL A 109 4.76 -37.81 15.80
N HIS A 110 5.57 -38.84 16.02
CA HIS A 110 6.31 -39.03 17.27
C HIS A 110 7.20 -37.79 17.58
N PRO A 111 7.33 -37.37 18.85
CA PRO A 111 8.08 -36.16 19.22
C PRO A 111 9.50 -36.11 18.64
N GLU A 112 10.22 -37.24 18.64
CA GLU A 112 11.59 -37.32 18.11
C GLU A 112 11.67 -37.02 16.61
N VAL A 113 10.70 -37.52 15.83
CA VAL A 113 10.63 -37.24 14.39
C VAL A 113 10.28 -35.78 14.17
N PHE A 114 9.38 -35.21 14.98
CA PHE A 114 9.02 -33.80 14.87
C PHE A 114 10.20 -32.85 15.13
N GLU A 115 11.08 -33.18 16.09
CA GLU A 115 12.27 -32.37 16.40
C GLU A 115 13.31 -32.36 15.26
N GLN A 116 13.30 -33.36 14.39
CA GLN A 116 14.14 -33.43 13.19
C GLN A 116 13.58 -32.59 12.03
N LEU A 117 12.34 -32.08 12.12
CA LEU A 117 11.73 -31.28 11.07
C LEU A 117 12.04 -29.78 11.21
N ARG A 118 12.18 -29.11 10.06
CA ARG A 118 12.30 -27.66 9.92
C ARG A 118 11.28 -27.15 8.90
N PHE A 119 10.59 -26.07 9.24
CA PHE A 119 9.59 -25.45 8.37
C PHE A 119 10.16 -24.14 7.80
N VAL A 120 10.33 -24.07 6.49
CA VAL A 120 10.91 -22.90 5.81
C VAL A 120 10.08 -22.56 4.58
N ASN A 121 9.49 -21.36 4.54
CA ASN A 121 8.70 -20.86 3.40
C ASN A 121 7.62 -21.86 2.91
N GLY A 122 6.92 -22.51 3.83
CA GLY A 122 5.89 -23.50 3.51
C GLY A 122 6.41 -24.89 3.15
N GLN A 123 7.72 -25.12 3.12
CA GLN A 123 8.33 -26.43 2.90
C GLN A 123 8.76 -27.07 4.22
N ILE A 124 8.66 -28.39 4.28
CA ILE A 124 9.18 -29.21 5.39
C ILE A 124 10.52 -29.77 4.94
N LYS A 125 11.57 -29.50 5.72
CA LYS A 125 12.92 -30.03 5.52
C LYS A 125 13.31 -30.86 6.74
N ILE A 126 14.14 -31.87 6.52
CA ILE A 126 14.81 -32.57 7.62
C ILE A 126 16.06 -31.76 7.97
N LYS A 127 16.33 -31.60 9.27
CA LYS A 127 17.51 -30.89 9.77
C LYS A 127 18.80 -31.61 9.40
#